data_AF-A0A256I5V2-F1
#
_entry.id   AF-A0A256I5V2-F1
#
_cell.length_a   1.000
_cell.length_b   1.000
_cell.length_c   1.000
_cell.angle_alpha   90.00
_cell.angle_beta   90.00
_cell.angle_gamma   90.00
#
_symmetry.space_group_name_H-M   'P 1'
#
loop_
_entity.id
_entity.type
_entity.pdbx_description
1 polymer ?
#
loop_
_entity_poly.entity_id
_entity_poly.type
_entity_poly.pdbx_seq_one_letter_code
_entity_poly.pdbx_strand_id
1 'polypeptide(L)' 'MGVAIDRSGADKWRWTCPRGHMRWELREESIWCVSCDRSPLFESGRYWSIIDQKQRTELPVEEVRLQ' A
#
# COMPACT_ATOMS: atom_id res chain seq x y z
N MET A 1 -16.96 -0.17 -3.40
CA MET A 1 -16.63 -0.98 -4.60
C MET A 1 -15.13 -1.20 -4.52
N GLY A 2 -14.65 -2.39 -4.20
CA GLY A 2 -13.22 -2.59 -3.93
C GLY A 2 -12.36 -2.47 -5.19
N VAL A 3 -11.17 -1.90 -5.05
CA VAL A 3 -10.11 -1.86 -6.06
C VAL A 3 -9.30 -3.15 -5.95
N ALA A 4 -9.39 -3.99 -6.99
CA ALA A 4 -8.56 -5.17 -7.13
C ALA A 4 -7.14 -4.76 -7.54
N ILE A 5 -6.17 -5.10 -6.71
CA ILE A 5 -4.75 -4.79 -6.89
C ILE A 5 -4.03 -6.08 -7.23
N ASP A 6 -3.63 -6.19 -8.48
CA ASP A 6 -2.67 -7.20 -8.93
C ASP A 6 -1.25 -6.69 -8.71
N ARG A 7 -0.47 -7.45 -7.92
CA ARG A 7 0.96 -7.17 -7.66
C ARG A 7 1.90 -8.01 -8.54
N SER A 8 1.36 -8.94 -9.34
CA SER A 8 2.13 -9.82 -10.22
C SER A 8 2.45 -9.18 -11.56
N GLY A 9 1.61 -8.24 -12.03
CA GLY A 9 1.70 -7.62 -13.34
C GLY A 9 2.62 -6.40 -13.47
N ALA A 10 2.44 -5.68 -14.59
CA ALA A 10 3.19 -4.47 -14.92
C ALA A 10 2.92 -3.32 -13.94
N ASP A 11 1.73 -3.27 -13.34
CA ASP A 11 1.27 -2.24 -12.40
C ASP A 11 1.80 -2.42 -10.96
N LYS A 12 2.77 -3.31 -10.70
CA LYS A 12 3.32 -3.52 -9.34
C LYS A 12 3.89 -2.25 -8.68
N TRP A 13 4.32 -1.26 -9.46
CA TRP A 13 4.86 0.02 -8.99
C TRP A 13 3.79 1.10 -8.80
N ARG A 14 2.56 0.84 -9.27
CA ARG A 14 1.43 1.76 -9.19
C ARG A 14 0.98 1.97 -7.75
N TRP A 15 1.00 0.92 -6.95
CA TRP A 15 0.43 0.90 -5.61
C TRP A 15 1.54 1.02 -4.56
N THR A 16 1.55 2.13 -3.83
CA THR A 16 2.61 2.45 -2.87
C THR A 16 2.03 2.77 -1.50
N CYS A 17 2.82 2.64 -0.42
CA CYS A 17 2.41 3.20 0.86
C CYS A 17 2.38 4.74 0.80
N PRO A 18 1.83 5.44 1.81
CA PRO A 18 1.82 6.90 1.89
C PRO A 18 3.20 7.57 1.78
N ARG A 19 4.28 6.81 1.99
CA ARG A 19 5.67 7.26 1.83
C ARG A 19 6.29 6.94 0.47
N GLY A 20 5.55 6.30 -0.45
CA GLY A 20 6.00 5.97 -1.80
C GLY A 20 6.72 4.63 -1.94
N HIS A 21 6.72 3.77 -0.91
CA HIS A 21 7.33 2.44 -1.01
C HIS A 21 6.35 1.42 -1.60
N MET A 22 6.80 0.57 -2.51
CA MET A 22 6.00 -0.55 -3.08
C MET A 22 5.97 -1.80 -2.19
N ARG A 23 6.91 -1.89 -1.23
CA ARG A 23 7.09 -3.08 -0.40
C ARG A 23 6.18 -2.99 0.81
N TRP A 24 4.92 -3.30 0.56
CA TRP A 24 3.86 -3.35 1.55
C TRP A 24 3.05 -4.64 1.43
N GLU A 25 2.42 -5.03 2.52
CA GLU A 25 1.60 -6.22 2.66
C GLU A 25 0.22 -5.81 3.17
N LEU A 26 -0.85 -6.34 2.58
CA LEU A 26 -2.20 -6.17 3.11
C LEU A 26 -2.40 -7.13 4.27
N ARG A 27 -2.67 -6.59 5.45
CA ARG A 27 -3.20 -7.31 6.61
C ARG A 27 -4.70 -7.04 6.72
N GLU A 28 -5.40 -7.84 7.51
CA GLU A 28 -6.88 -7.86 7.63
C GLU A 28 -7.53 -6.48 7.51
N GLU A 29 -7.03 -5.49 8.27
CA GLU A 29 -7.57 -4.12 8.30
C GLU A 29 -6.47 -3.05 8.23
N SER A 30 -5.28 -3.40 7.74
CA SER A 30 -4.19 -2.42 7.61
C SER A 30 -3.15 -2.82 6.59
N ILE A 31 -2.44 -1.82 6.08
CA ILE A 31 -1.32 -1.98 5.17
C ILE A 31 -0.03 -1.94 5.99
N TRP A 32 0.80 -2.95 5.85
CA TRP A 32 2.09 -3.03 6.50
C TRP A 32 3.22 -2.78 5.50
N CYS A 33 3.89 -1.64 5.60
CA CYS A 33 5.05 -1.32 4.78
C CYS A 33 6.34 -1.78 5.48
N VAL A 34 6.98 -2.82 4.92
CA VAL A 34 8.25 -3.38 5.43
C VAL A 34 9.37 -2.35 5.42
N SER A 35 9.42 -1.48 4.40
CA SER A 35 10.44 -0.43 4.31
C SER A 35 10.28 0.63 5.40
N CYS A 36 9.05 1.02 5.70
CA CYS A 36 8.80 2.00 6.76
C CYS A 36 9.06 1.38 8.15
N ASP A 37 8.63 0.14 8.35
CA ASP A 37 8.81 -0.59 9.60
C ASP A 37 10.28 -0.80 9.98
N ARG A 38 11.13 -1.07 8.99
CA ARG A 38 12.57 -1.25 9.19
C ARG A 38 13.35 0.06 9.32
N SER A 39 12.72 1.20 9.05
CA SER A 39 13.41 2.48 9.05
C SER A 39 13.39 3.10 10.45
N PRO A 40 14.53 3.57 10.98
CA PRO A 40 14.54 4.33 12.23
C PRO A 40 13.92 5.73 12.09
N LEU A 41 13.56 6.15 10.88
CA LEU A 41 12.97 7.47 10.61
C LEU A 41 11.44 7.50 10.78
N PHE A 42 10.79 6.34 10.91
CA PHE A 42 9.34 6.26 11.03
C PHE A 42 8.96 5.54 12.33
N GLU A 43 7.87 5.99 12.95
CA GLU A 43 7.37 5.39 14.20
C GLU A 43 6.79 3.99 13.97
N SER A 44 6.20 3.74 12.79
CA SER A 44 5.72 2.42 12.40
C SER A 44 5.57 2.25 10.88
N GLY A 45 5.52 1.00 10.43
CA GLY A 45 5.17 0.65 9.05
C GLY A 45 3.67 0.46 8.79
N ARG A 46 2.81 0.72 9.77
CA ARG A 46 1.36 0.46 9.66
C ARG A 46 0.62 1.68 9.10
N TYR A 47 -0.16 1.46 8.05
CA TYR A 47 -0.99 2.45 7.40
C TYR A 47 -2.41 1.91 7.19
N TRP A 48 -3.39 2.80 7.06
CA TRP A 48 -4.79 2.43 6.74
C TRP A 48 -5.17 2.77 5.30
N SER A 49 -4.19 3.20 4.52
CA SER A 49 -4.36 3.62 3.14
C SER A 49 -3.15 3.25 2.29
N ILE A 50 -3.37 3.19 0.98
CA ILE A 50 -2.31 3.13 -0.04
C ILE A 50 -2.48 4.30 -1.00
N ILE A 51 -1.40 4.67 -1.68
CA ILE A 51 -1.41 5.66 -2.74
C ILE A 51 -1.37 4.97 -4.08
N ASP A 52 -2.37 5.28 -4.91
CA ASP A 52 -2.34 5.00 -6.33
C ASP A 52 -1.52 6.07 -7.05
N GLN A 53 -0.32 5.72 -7.52
CA GLN A 53 0.52 6.62 -8.29
C GLN A 53 -0.09 6.98 -9.66
N LYS A 54 -0.95 6.13 -10.23
CA LYS A 54 -1.54 6.37 -11.56
C LYS A 54 -2.61 7.47 -11.51
N GLN A 55 -3.52 7.37 -10.55
CA GLN A 55 -4.59 8.38 -10.35
C GLN A 55 -4.19 9.45 -9.34
N ARG A 56 -3.04 9.30 -8.67
CA ARG A 56 -2.56 10.15 -7.57
C ARG A 56 -3.60 10.30 -6.47
N THR A 57 -4.32 9.21 -6.19
CA THR A 57 -5.36 9.16 -5.16
C THR A 57 -4.91 8.29 -4.00
N GLU A 58 -5.38 8.63 -2.81
CA GLU A 58 -5.32 7.73 -1.66
C GLU A 58 -6.52 6.77 -1.71
N LEU A 59 -6.25 5.49 -1.47
CA LEU A 59 -7.26 4.45 -1.34
C LEU A 59 -7.22 3.90 0.09
N PRO A 60 -8.37 3.89 0.79
CA PRO A 60 -8.44 3.29 2.11
C PRO A 60 -8.35 1.76 2.01
N VAL A 61 -7.80 1.12 3.05
CA VAL A 61 -7.54 -0.33 3.11
C VAL A 61 -8.82 -1.16 2.91
N GLU A 62 -9.97 -0.64 3.33
CA GLU A 62 -11.27 -1.28 3.14
C GLU A 62 -11.62 -1.51 1.67
N GLU A 63 -11.12 -0.64 0.78
CA GLU A 63 -11.32 -0.75 -0.67
C GLU A 63 -10.23 -1.59 -1.33
N VAL A 64 -9.10 -1.85 -0.67
CA VAL A 64 -8.00 -2.63 -1.23
C VAL A 64 -8.32 -4.13 -1.19
N ARG A 65 -8.20 -4.81 -2.34
CA ARG A 65 -8.30 -6.26 -2.46
C ARG A 65 -7.12 -6.79 -3.27
N LEU A 66 -6.32 -7.70 -2.70
CA LEU A 66 -5.26 -8.37 -3.46
C LEU A 66 -5.86 -9.51 -4.29
N GLN A 67 -5.46 -9.61 -5.55
CA GLN A 67 -5.82 -10.70 -6.47
C GLN A 67 -4.61 -11.58 -6.78
#